data_AF-A0A1W6EVF5-F1
#
_entry.id   AF-A0A1W6EVF5-F1
#
_cell.length_a   1.000
_cell.length_b   1.000
_cell.length_c   1.000
_cell.angle_alpha   90.00
_cell.angle_beta   90.00
_cell.angle_gamma   90.00
#
_symmetry.space_group_name_H-M   'P 1'
#
loop_
_entity.id
_entity.type
_entity.pdbx_description
1 polymer ?
#
loop_
_entity_poly.entity_id
_entity_poly.type
_entity_poly.pdbx_seq_one_letter_code
_entity_poly.pdbx_strand_id
1 'polypeptide(L)'
;GDTIFVEISAKEGTNIDQLLEMVLLQADVLELKANPDQKAVGTVIEAKLDKGRGPVASLLVQQGTLHVGDPVVVGNTFGRVRTMTNYNGKEVKKATPSEPVEITGLNDVPESADKFVVFEDEKTARAAGEERASRALQKERQNTNPVTLDNLFETMKEGELKKVDVII
;
A
#
# COMPACT_ATOMS: atom_id res chain seq x y z
N GLY A 1 24.90 9.20 23.45
CA GLY A 1 23.55 9.03 24.02
C GLY A 1 22.64 9.45 22.90
N ASP A 2 22.19 8.49 22.12
CA ASP A 2 21.89 8.71 20.70
C ASP A 2 20.39 8.93 20.44
N THR A 3 19.63 9.13 21.52
CA THR A 3 18.18 9.31 21.49
C THR A 3 17.85 10.69 22.05
N ILE A 4 17.19 11.51 21.23
CA ILE A 4 16.71 12.84 21.61
C ILE A 4 15.41 12.67 22.41
N PHE A 5 15.28 13.39 23.53
CA PHE A 5 14.08 13.42 24.36
C PHE A 5 13.47 14.82 24.35
N VAL A 6 12.14 14.91 24.21
CA VAL A 6 11.37 16.15 24.31
C VAL A 6 10.13 15.87 25.16
N GLU A 7 9.98 16.59 26.28
CA GLU A 7 8.80 16.48 27.13
C GLU A 7 7.66 17.29 26.51
N ILE A 8 6.55 16.64 26.14
CA ILE A 8 5.43 17.30 25.46
C ILE A 8 4.12 17.13 26.22
N SER A 9 3.18 18.06 26.01
CA SER A 9 1.78 17.89 26.36
C SER A 9 0.90 18.17 25.15
N ALA A 10 0.33 17.13 24.55
CA ALA A 10 -0.56 17.27 23.39
C ALA A 10 -1.89 17.98 23.73
N LYS A 11 -2.30 17.95 25.01
CA LYS A 11 -3.52 18.60 25.47
C LYS A 11 -3.34 20.10 25.70
N GLU A 12 -2.23 20.47 26.32
CA GLU A 12 -1.90 21.86 26.64
C GLU A 12 -1.09 22.56 25.54
N GLY A 13 -0.65 21.80 24.52
CA GLY A 13 0.17 22.31 23.42
C GLY A 13 1.63 22.61 23.80
N THR A 14 2.10 22.11 24.95
CA THR A 14 3.44 22.41 25.46
C THR A 14 4.53 21.70 24.65
N ASN A 15 5.57 22.44 24.28
CA ASN A 15 6.79 21.97 23.60
C ASN A 15 6.59 21.28 22.23
N ILE A 16 5.47 21.55 21.54
CA ILE A 16 5.24 21.04 20.18
C ILE A 16 6.24 21.63 19.19
N ASP A 17 6.56 22.92 19.31
CA ASP A 17 7.55 23.58 18.45
C ASP A 17 8.94 22.97 18.64
N GLN A 18 9.34 22.70 19.88
CA GLN A 18 10.59 22.03 20.20
C GLN A 18 10.65 20.61 19.62
N LEU A 19 9.54 19.86 19.67
CA LEU A 19 9.46 18.54 19.04
C LEU A 19 9.67 18.65 17.52
N LEU A 20 9.03 19.62 16.87
CA LEU A 20 9.17 19.86 15.43
C LEU A 20 10.62 20.18 15.05
N GLU A 21 11.29 21.06 15.80
CA GLU A 21 12.70 21.38 15.59
C GLU A 21 13.60 20.14 15.69
N MET A 22 13.36 19.28 16.69
CA MET A 22 14.14 18.05 16.86
C MET A 22 13.90 17.03 15.73
N VAL A 23 12.68 16.95 15.20
CA VAL A 23 12.37 16.10 14.03
C VAL A 23 13.10 16.61 12.79
N LEU A 24 13.12 17.93 12.56
CA LEU A 24 13.86 18.53 11.45
C LEU A 24 15.37 18.31 11.58
N LEU A 25 15.93 18.53 12.78
CA LEU A 25 17.34 18.27 13.07
C LEU A 25 17.71 16.81 12.77
N GLN A 26 16.87 15.85 13.20
CA GLN A 26 17.11 14.43 12.94
C GLN A 26 17.03 14.10 11.43
N ALA A 27 16.10 14.71 10.69
CA ALA A 27 15.99 14.53 9.25
C ALA A 27 17.22 15.04 8.50
N ASP A 28 17.79 16.18 8.93
CA ASP A 28 19.01 16.75 8.38
C ASP A 28 20.23 15.87 8.66
N VAL A 29 20.36 15.35 9.88
CA VAL A 29 21.45 14.42 10.26
C VAL A 29 21.40 13.13 9.44
N LEU A 30 20.22 12.65 9.09
CA LEU A 30 20.03 11.45 8.25
C LEU A 30 20.20 11.70 6.75
N GLU A 31 20.32 12.97 6.33
CA GLU A 31 20.38 13.41 4.93
C GLU A 31 19.31 12.77 4.03
N LEU A 32 18.06 12.73 4.50
CA LEU A 32 16.97 12.11 3.74
C LEU A 32 16.74 12.85 2.41
N LYS A 33 16.92 12.14 1.29
CA LYS A 33 16.81 12.68 -0.07
C LYS A 33 15.88 11.79 -0.91
N ALA A 34 15.11 12.41 -1.78
CA ALA A 34 14.31 11.73 -2.79
C ALA A 34 14.45 12.43 -4.14
N ASN A 35 14.56 11.64 -5.22
CA ASN A 35 14.60 12.18 -6.58
C ASN A 35 13.17 12.25 -7.15
N PRO A 36 12.63 13.45 -7.46
CA PRO A 36 11.29 13.62 -8.04
C PRO A 36 11.23 13.40 -9.55
N ASP A 37 12.36 13.41 -10.27
CA ASP A 37 12.42 13.39 -11.74
C ASP A 37 12.29 12.00 -12.35
N GLN A 38 12.21 10.96 -11.51
CA GLN A 38 12.01 9.58 -11.93
C GLN A 38 10.55 9.14 -11.81
N LYS A 39 10.25 7.93 -12.27
CA LYS A 39 8.93 7.31 -12.14
C LYS A 39 8.60 7.04 -10.67
N ALA A 40 7.31 7.15 -10.34
CA ALA A 40 6.87 7.01 -8.97
C ALA A 40 7.02 5.58 -8.46
N VAL A 41 7.61 5.47 -7.26
CA VAL A 41 7.69 4.24 -6.47
C VAL A 41 7.26 4.58 -5.05
N GLY A 42 6.54 3.65 -4.43
CA GLY A 42 6.12 3.85 -3.06
C GLY A 42 5.36 2.65 -2.50
N THR A 43 4.54 2.91 -1.49
CA THR A 43 3.86 1.87 -0.73
C THR A 43 2.40 2.23 -0.48
N VAL A 44 1.54 1.21 -0.45
CA VAL A 44 0.14 1.32 -0.06
C VAL A 44 0.05 1.49 1.45
N ILE A 45 -0.60 2.56 1.89
CA ILE A 45 -0.94 2.78 3.30
C ILE A 45 -2.18 1.95 3.64
N GLU A 46 -3.23 2.13 2.87
CA GLU A 46 -4.52 1.47 3.05
C GLU A 46 -5.24 1.33 1.70
N ALA A 47 -6.15 0.38 1.61
CA ALA A 47 -6.97 0.16 0.44
C ALA A 47 -8.38 -0.27 0.83
N LYS A 48 -9.37 0.16 0.05
CA LYS A 48 -10.78 -0.12 0.30
C LYS A 48 -11.56 -0.17 -1.01
N LEU A 49 -12.70 -0.86 -0.99
CA LEU A 49 -13.66 -0.83 -2.07
C LEU A 49 -14.75 0.20 -1.75
N ASP A 50 -14.82 1.27 -2.55
CA ASP A 50 -15.81 2.32 -2.37
C ASP A 50 -17.01 2.13 -3.31
N LYS A 51 -18.22 2.31 -2.77
CA LYS A 51 -19.48 2.16 -3.51
C LYS A 51 -19.67 3.34 -4.48
N GLY A 52 -19.19 3.16 -5.70
CA GLY A 52 -19.35 4.11 -6.81
C GLY A 52 -18.04 4.57 -7.42
N ARG A 53 -16.96 4.63 -6.62
CA ARG A 53 -15.60 4.94 -7.10
C ARG A 53 -14.80 3.70 -7.45
N GLY A 54 -15.22 2.52 -6.99
CA GLY A 54 -14.51 1.25 -7.21
C GLY A 54 -13.33 1.07 -6.25
N PRO A 55 -12.30 0.31 -6.64
CA PRO A 55 -11.10 0.13 -5.83
C PRO A 55 -10.37 1.46 -5.62
N VAL A 56 -10.17 1.81 -4.36
CA VAL A 56 -9.50 3.03 -3.92
C VAL A 56 -8.32 2.64 -3.04
N ALA A 57 -7.17 3.26 -3.26
CA ALA A 57 -5.96 3.02 -2.48
C ALA A 57 -5.28 4.33 -2.09
N SER A 58 -4.91 4.45 -0.82
CA SER A 58 -4.08 5.53 -0.30
C SER A 58 -2.62 5.11 -0.44
N LEU A 59 -1.87 5.84 -1.27
CA LEU A 59 -0.47 5.57 -1.58
C LEU A 59 0.44 6.64 -0.96
N LEU A 60 1.60 6.23 -0.46
CA LEU A 60 2.69 7.13 -0.12
C LEU A 60 3.76 7.08 -1.21
N VAL A 61 3.96 8.19 -1.94
CA VAL A 61 5.04 8.30 -2.92
C VAL A 61 6.36 8.46 -2.17
N GLN A 62 7.31 7.53 -2.36
CA GLN A 62 8.62 7.59 -1.71
C GLN A 62 9.69 8.15 -2.64
N GLN A 63 9.57 7.87 -3.94
CA GLN A 63 10.49 8.31 -4.97
C GLN A 63 9.71 8.65 -6.24
N GLY A 64 10.24 9.58 -7.04
CA GLY A 64 9.65 10.00 -8.30
C GLY A 64 8.39 10.85 -8.14
N THR A 65 7.72 11.11 -9.25
CA THR A 65 6.45 11.87 -9.28
C THR A 65 5.35 11.03 -9.93
N LEU A 66 4.24 10.87 -9.22
CA LEU A 66 3.07 10.13 -9.69
C LEU A 66 2.12 11.09 -10.40
N HIS A 67 1.63 10.75 -11.59
CA HIS A 67 0.69 11.57 -12.34
C HIS A 67 -0.63 10.85 -12.59
N VAL A 68 -1.69 11.66 -12.76
CA VAL A 68 -2.97 11.13 -13.25
C VAL A 68 -2.78 10.62 -14.69
N GLY A 69 -3.22 9.40 -14.95
CA GLY A 69 -3.04 8.71 -16.23
C GLY A 69 -1.84 7.78 -16.29
N ASP A 70 -1.01 7.72 -15.25
CA ASP A 70 0.13 6.80 -15.20
C ASP A 70 -0.35 5.33 -15.08
N PRO A 71 0.25 4.39 -15.84
CA PRO A 71 0.05 2.97 -15.64
C PRO A 71 0.84 2.50 -14.41
N VAL A 72 0.15 1.86 -13.48
CA VAL A 72 0.72 1.48 -12.18
C VAL A 72 0.48 0.00 -11.90
N VAL A 73 1.49 -0.65 -11.32
CA VAL A 73 1.38 -1.99 -10.74
C VAL A 73 1.52 -1.85 -9.25
N VAL A 74 0.56 -2.37 -8.49
CA VAL A 74 0.52 -2.32 -7.02
C VAL A 74 0.43 -3.76 -6.52
N GLY A 75 1.48 -4.28 -5.89
CA GLY A 75 1.52 -5.67 -5.45
C GLY A 75 1.18 -6.66 -6.58
N ASN A 76 0.04 -7.34 -6.41
CA ASN A 76 -0.52 -8.31 -7.37
C ASN A 76 -1.61 -7.73 -8.29
N THR A 77 -1.97 -6.45 -8.12
CA THR A 77 -2.94 -5.75 -8.98
C THR A 77 -2.25 -4.75 -9.89
N PHE A 78 -2.99 -4.29 -10.90
CA PHE A 78 -2.53 -3.29 -11.85
C PHE A 78 -3.70 -2.40 -12.27
N GLY A 79 -3.38 -1.26 -12.87
CA GLY A 79 -4.39 -0.37 -13.40
C GLY A 79 -3.79 0.93 -13.90
N ARG A 80 -4.67 1.92 -14.05
CA ARG A 80 -4.30 3.25 -14.51
C ARG A 80 -4.88 4.27 -13.54
N VAL A 81 -4.04 5.22 -13.10
CA VAL A 81 -4.49 6.27 -12.19
C VAL A 81 -5.55 7.11 -12.88
N ARG A 82 -6.81 7.00 -12.45
CA ARG A 82 -7.94 7.73 -13.04
C ARG A 82 -8.14 9.08 -12.39
N THR A 83 -8.09 9.11 -11.06
CA THR A 83 -8.17 10.33 -10.24
C THR A 83 -7.18 10.20 -9.09
N MET A 84 -6.76 11.34 -8.57
CA MET A 84 -5.83 11.44 -7.44
C MET A 84 -6.27 12.58 -6.54
N THR A 85 -6.42 12.30 -5.26
CA THR A 85 -6.87 13.26 -4.24
C THR A 85 -5.84 13.31 -3.12
N ASN A 86 -5.48 14.51 -2.66
CA ASN A 86 -4.53 14.66 -1.56
C ASN A 86 -5.21 14.51 -0.18
N TYR A 87 -4.42 14.53 0.89
CA TYR A 87 -4.89 14.43 2.28
C TYR A 87 -5.88 15.53 2.71
N ASN A 88 -5.95 16.65 1.98
CA ASN A 88 -6.93 17.72 2.21
C ASN A 88 -8.24 17.53 1.43
N GLY A 89 -8.42 16.41 0.75
CA GLY A 89 -9.61 16.11 -0.07
C GLY A 89 -9.67 16.90 -1.38
N LYS A 90 -8.56 17.49 -1.83
CA LYS A 90 -8.50 18.22 -3.11
C LYS A 90 -7.94 17.33 -4.21
N GLU A 91 -8.55 17.41 -5.39
CA GLU A 91 -8.01 16.73 -6.57
C GLU A 91 -6.67 17.33 -6.98
N VAL A 92 -5.70 16.47 -7.23
CA VAL A 92 -4.34 16.82 -7.65
C VAL A 92 -3.98 16.08 -8.93
N LYS A 93 -3.15 16.69 -9.77
CA LYS A 93 -2.70 16.09 -11.04
C LYS A 93 -1.36 15.38 -10.94
N LYS A 94 -0.58 15.72 -9.91
CA LYS A 94 0.74 15.15 -9.62
C LYS A 94 0.91 15.01 -8.11
N ALA A 95 1.66 14.00 -7.68
CA ALA A 95 2.10 13.81 -6.31
C ALA A 95 3.61 13.61 -6.29
N THR A 96 4.29 14.40 -5.46
CA THR A 96 5.75 14.36 -5.30
C THR A 96 6.17 13.43 -4.16
N PRO A 97 7.47 13.12 -3.99
CA PRO A 97 7.92 12.30 -2.86
C PRO A 97 7.46 12.86 -1.50
N SER A 98 7.15 11.96 -0.57
CA SER A 98 6.59 12.22 0.76
C SER A 98 5.14 12.71 0.80
N GLU A 99 4.46 12.82 -0.35
CA GLU A 99 3.05 13.19 -0.40
C GLU A 99 2.14 11.94 -0.40
N PRO A 100 1.20 11.81 0.57
CA PRO A 100 0.19 10.77 0.54
C PRO A 100 -0.97 11.18 -0.38
N VAL A 101 -1.36 10.28 -1.27
CA VAL A 101 -2.46 10.49 -2.21
C VAL A 101 -3.39 9.29 -2.32
N GLU A 102 -4.68 9.57 -2.37
CA GLU A 102 -5.72 8.58 -2.64
C GLU A 102 -5.93 8.47 -4.15
N ILE A 103 -5.76 7.28 -4.71
CA ILE A 103 -5.96 7.00 -6.15
C ILE A 103 -7.13 6.07 -6.40
N THR A 104 -7.66 6.15 -7.62
CA THR A 104 -8.68 5.23 -8.15
C THR A 104 -8.26 4.70 -9.52
N GLY A 105 -8.87 3.60 -9.98
CA GLY A 105 -8.64 3.04 -11.32
C GLY A 105 -7.72 1.82 -11.34
N LEU A 106 -7.53 1.20 -10.17
CA LEU A 106 -7.00 -0.16 -10.05
C LEU A 106 -8.09 -1.17 -10.42
N ASN A 107 -7.68 -2.33 -10.95
CA ASN A 107 -8.61 -3.40 -11.31
C ASN A 107 -9.17 -4.13 -10.08
N ASP A 108 -8.38 -4.20 -9.01
CA ASP A 108 -8.74 -4.84 -7.75
C ASP A 108 -8.15 -4.06 -6.56
N VAL A 109 -8.63 -4.35 -5.36
CA VAL A 109 -8.16 -3.72 -4.12
C VAL A 109 -6.79 -4.30 -3.75
N PRO A 110 -5.70 -3.51 -3.72
CA PRO A 110 -4.38 -3.99 -3.32
C PRO A 110 -4.34 -4.30 -1.81
N GLU A 111 -3.33 -5.03 -1.36
CA GLU A 111 -3.10 -5.23 0.06
C GLU A 111 -2.39 -4.02 0.69
N SER A 112 -2.59 -3.83 1.99
CA SER A 112 -1.83 -2.82 2.73
C SER A 112 -0.36 -3.21 2.79
N ALA A 113 0.53 -2.21 2.76
CA ALA A 113 1.99 -2.40 2.66
C ALA A 113 2.51 -2.98 1.32
N ASP A 114 1.65 -3.18 0.32
CA ASP A 114 2.11 -3.50 -1.02
C ASP A 114 2.95 -2.36 -1.61
N LYS A 115 3.97 -2.72 -2.39
CA LYS A 115 4.76 -1.75 -3.15
C LYS A 115 4.08 -1.45 -4.48
N PHE A 116 4.09 -0.18 -4.87
CA PHE A 116 3.67 0.22 -6.20
C PHE A 116 4.84 0.77 -7.02
N VAL A 117 4.76 0.56 -8.33
CA VAL A 117 5.72 1.06 -9.31
C VAL A 117 4.97 1.55 -10.55
N VAL A 118 5.32 2.75 -11.00
CA VAL A 118 4.84 3.31 -12.27
C VAL A 118 5.75 2.88 -13.41
N PHE A 119 5.12 2.50 -14.52
CA PHE A 119 5.82 2.10 -15.75
C PHE A 119 5.66 3.16 -16.84
N GLU A 120 6.48 3.07 -17.89
CA GLU A 120 6.35 3.92 -19.07
C GLU A 120 5.18 3.48 -19.96
N ASP A 121 5.08 2.16 -20.18
CA ASP A 121 4.10 1.57 -21.08
C ASP A 121 3.06 0.75 -20.33
N GLU A 122 1.79 0.95 -20.71
CA GLU A 122 0.67 0.18 -20.18
C GLU A 122 0.79 -1.32 -20.48
N LYS A 123 1.35 -1.69 -21.64
CA LYS A 123 1.57 -3.10 -22.01
C LYS A 123 2.53 -3.78 -21.05
N THR A 124 3.64 -3.13 -20.72
CA THR A 124 4.67 -3.65 -19.82
C THR A 124 4.14 -3.73 -18.38
N ALA A 125 3.41 -2.71 -17.94
CA ALA A 125 2.73 -2.72 -16.64
C ALA A 125 1.75 -3.88 -16.52
N ARG A 126 0.92 -4.08 -17.55
CA ARG A 126 -0.09 -5.15 -17.59
C ARG A 126 0.58 -6.52 -17.56
N ALA A 127 1.59 -6.76 -18.40
CA ALA A 127 2.29 -8.05 -18.43
C ALA A 127 2.94 -8.38 -17.07
N ALA A 128 3.58 -7.39 -16.44
CA ALA A 128 4.19 -7.55 -15.12
C ALA A 128 3.15 -7.80 -14.01
N GLY A 129 2.01 -7.09 -14.07
CA GLY A 129 0.89 -7.28 -13.15
C GLY A 129 0.24 -8.66 -13.28
N GLU A 130 -0.05 -9.09 -14.51
CA GLU A 130 -0.64 -10.40 -14.81
C GLU A 130 0.27 -11.55 -14.39
N GLU A 131 1.58 -11.44 -14.61
CA GLU A 131 2.54 -12.45 -14.16
C GLU A 131 2.56 -12.56 -12.63
N ARG A 132 2.55 -11.42 -11.92
CA ARG A 132 2.52 -11.40 -10.44
C ARG A 132 1.21 -11.97 -9.89
N ALA A 133 0.08 -11.55 -10.43
CA ALA A 133 -1.25 -12.07 -10.06
C ALA A 133 -1.33 -13.59 -10.25
N SER A 134 -0.89 -14.09 -11.40
CA SER A 134 -0.88 -15.52 -11.71
C SER A 134 0.01 -16.31 -10.74
N ARG A 135 1.20 -15.79 -10.42
CA ARG A 135 2.11 -16.39 -9.45
C ARG A 135 1.53 -16.40 -8.03
N ALA A 136 0.84 -15.34 -7.63
CA ALA A 136 0.17 -15.28 -6.33
C ALA A 136 -0.95 -16.33 -6.23
N LEU A 137 -1.81 -16.43 -7.25
CA LEU A 137 -2.87 -17.45 -7.34
C LEU A 137 -2.31 -18.88 -7.31
N GLN A 138 -1.18 -19.13 -7.99
CA GLN A 138 -0.53 -20.44 -7.93
C GLN A 138 0.01 -20.76 -6.53
N LYS A 139 0.59 -19.78 -5.83
CA LYS A 139 1.05 -19.96 -4.45
C LYS A 139 -0.10 -20.24 -3.48
N GLU A 140 -1.21 -19.53 -3.61
CA GLU A 140 -2.41 -19.81 -2.79
C GLU A 140 -2.91 -21.23 -3.01
N ARG A 141 -2.97 -21.68 -4.28
CA ARG A 141 -3.35 -23.07 -4.60
C ARG A 141 -2.37 -24.12 -4.09
N GLN A 142 -1.09 -23.78 -3.93
CA GLN A 142 -0.10 -24.68 -3.33
C GLN A 142 -0.21 -24.72 -1.80
N ASN A 143 -0.59 -23.61 -1.17
CA ASN A 143 -0.80 -23.54 0.28
C ASN A 143 -2.09 -24.24 0.72
N THR A 144 -3.09 -24.36 -0.16
CA THR A 144 -4.20 -25.29 0.06
C THR A 144 -3.68 -26.71 -0.15
N ASN A 145 -3.38 -27.42 0.94
CA ASN A 145 -3.01 -28.84 0.88
C ASN A 145 -4.01 -29.58 -0.02
N PRO A 146 -3.54 -30.37 -1.01
CA PRO A 146 -4.44 -31.22 -1.76
C PRO A 146 -5.13 -32.16 -0.77
N VAL A 147 -6.45 -32.05 -0.73
CA VAL A 147 -7.30 -32.88 0.11
C VAL A 147 -7.24 -34.30 -0.45
N THR A 148 -6.37 -35.13 0.11
CA THR A 148 -6.30 -36.56 -0.20
C THR A 148 -7.38 -37.32 0.56
N LEU A 149 -7.81 -38.48 0.04
CA LEU A 149 -8.80 -39.33 0.72
C LEU A 149 -8.33 -39.72 2.12
N ASP A 150 -7.03 -39.99 2.29
CA ASP A 150 -6.45 -40.35 3.59
C ASP A 150 -6.56 -39.21 4.61
N ASN A 151 -6.26 -37.96 4.21
CA ASN A 151 -6.39 -36.80 5.09
C ASN A 151 -7.86 -36.50 5.43
N LEU A 152 -8.80 -36.68 4.49
CA LEU A 152 -10.24 -36.49 4.75
C LEU A 152 -10.77 -37.41 5.86
N PHE A 153 -10.31 -38.66 5.89
CA PHE A 153 -10.72 -39.62 6.93
C PHE A 153 -10.12 -39.29 8.30
N GLU A 154 -8.92 -38.70 8.35
CA GLU A 154 -8.30 -38.20 9.59
C GLU A 154 -9.04 -36.97 10.13
N THR A 155 -9.34 -35.97 9.29
CA THR A 155 -10.07 -34.75 9.72
C THR A 155 -11.51 -35.06 10.15
N MET A 156 -12.14 -36.09 9.58
CA MET A 156 -13.47 -36.56 10.02
C MET A 156 -13.43 -37.29 11.38
N LYS A 157 -12.33 -37.98 11.72
CA LYS A 157 -12.15 -38.63 13.03
C LYS A 157 -11.90 -37.63 14.17
N GLU A 158 -11.32 -36.47 13.88
CA GLU A 158 -11.11 -35.36 14.83
C GLU A 158 -12.39 -34.51 15.10
N GLY A 159 -13.55 -34.91 14.60
CA GLY A 159 -14.82 -34.17 14.56
C GLY A 159 -15.48 -33.77 15.89
N GLU A 160 -14.79 -33.76 17.03
CA GLU A 160 -15.34 -33.33 18.34
C GLU A 160 -14.87 -31.95 18.82
N LEU A 161 -14.12 -31.19 18.03
CA LEU A 161 -13.84 -29.80 18.37
C LEU A 161 -14.93 -28.89 17.82
N LYS A 162 -15.75 -28.32 18.73
CA LYS A 162 -16.73 -27.29 18.42
C LYS A 162 -16.01 -26.07 17.82
N LYS A 163 -16.20 -25.84 16.52
CA LYS A 163 -15.74 -24.64 15.82
C LYS A 163 -16.91 -23.68 15.63
N VAL A 164 -16.65 -22.39 15.74
CA VAL A 164 -17.60 -21.33 15.39
C VAL A 164 -16.95 -20.55 14.27
N ASP A 165 -17.46 -20.72 13.05
CA ASP A 165 -16.97 -19.97 11.91
C ASP A 165 -17.50 -18.54 11.99
N VAL A 166 -16.59 -17.57 11.88
CA VAL A 166 -16.91 -16.15 11.88
C VAL A 166 -16.64 -15.61 10.48
N ILE A 167 -17.64 -14.96 9.90
CA ILE A 167 -17.49 -14.17 8.66
C ILE A 167 -17.34 -12.72 9.09
N ILE A 168 -16.21 -12.10 8.73
CA ILE A 168 -15.88 -10.70 9.02
C ILE A 168 -16.11 -9.88 7.76
#